data_AF-A0A7L3LQ72-F1
#
_entry.id   AF-A0A7L3LQ72-F1
#
_cell.length_a   1.000
_cell.length_b   1.000
_cell.length_c   1.000
_cell.angle_alpha   90.00
_cell.angle_beta   90.00
_cell.angle_gamma   90.00
#
_symmetry.space_group_name_H-M   'P 1'
#
loop_
_entity.id
_entity.type
_entity.pdbx_description
1 polymer ?
#
loop_
_entity_poly.entity_id
_entity_poly.type
_entity_poly.pdbx_seq_one_letter_code
_entity_poly.pdbx_strand_id
1 'polypeptide(L)'
;GYRVSLQGNFFGQNHTYIIFPEYSPCKHIKPDPPSNIQSNITGGKCQIWWSVPWYLSEILQYELQYKEYSMPWETALNKTSSVSQPQIEIEGIEFRSGVTYIARVRCKVSEAEDSYSSQWSEWSHTTVFQGPGVPELSEKILNTRTVQFLIIPLSFGTFLYLFWNCKLSSK
;
A
#
# COMPACT_ATOMS: atom_id res chain seq x y z
N GLY A 1 -35.25 -15.66 -16.55
CA GLY A 1 -34.66 -16.16 -15.29
C GLY A 1 -34.30 -17.63 -15.44
N TYR A 2 -33.38 -18.10 -14.60
CA TYR A 2 -33.03 -19.51 -14.45
C TYR A 2 -33.83 -20.13 -13.30
N ARG A 3 -33.98 -21.45 -13.29
CA ARG A 3 -34.55 -22.18 -12.15
C ARG A 3 -33.46 -23.00 -11.48
N VAL A 4 -33.38 -22.93 -10.17
CA VAL A 4 -32.43 -23.73 -9.36
C VAL A 4 -33.22 -24.74 -8.53
N SER A 5 -32.86 -26.02 -8.66
CA SER A 5 -33.49 -27.11 -7.91
C SER A 5 -32.44 -28.04 -7.32
N LEU A 6 -32.71 -28.54 -6.11
CA LEU A 6 -31.96 -29.60 -5.47
C LEU A 6 -32.65 -30.93 -5.74
N GLN A 7 -31.91 -31.87 -6.33
CA GLN A 7 -32.34 -33.25 -6.51
C GLN A 7 -31.56 -34.14 -5.55
N GLY A 8 -32.27 -34.98 -4.80
CA GLY A 8 -31.65 -35.91 -3.87
C GLY A 8 -32.53 -37.13 -3.64
N ASN A 9 -31.90 -38.23 -3.25
CA ASN A 9 -32.61 -39.40 -2.77
C ASN A 9 -32.72 -39.30 -1.25
N PHE A 10 -33.93 -39.05 -0.75
CA PHE A 10 -34.22 -38.98 0.67
C PHE A 10 -35.20 -40.09 1.01
N PHE A 11 -34.87 -40.90 2.02
CA PHE A 11 -35.69 -42.03 2.46
C PHE A 11 -36.01 -43.05 1.34
N GLY A 12 -35.09 -43.27 0.39
CA GLY A 12 -35.28 -44.20 -0.72
C GLY A 12 -36.13 -43.64 -1.87
N GLN A 13 -36.56 -42.38 -1.80
CA GLN A 13 -37.32 -41.71 -2.85
C GLN A 13 -36.54 -40.54 -3.45
N ASN A 14 -36.67 -40.37 -4.77
CA ASN A 14 -36.12 -39.20 -5.45
C ASN A 14 -37.04 -38.01 -5.20
N HIS A 15 -36.55 -36.99 -4.51
CA HIS A 15 -37.24 -35.73 -4.33
C HIS A 15 -36.53 -34.62 -5.10
N THR A 16 -37.33 -33.73 -5.69
CA THR A 16 -36.84 -32.50 -6.32
C THR A 16 -37.42 -31.31 -5.57
N TYR A 17 -36.57 -30.50 -4.97
CA TYR A 17 -36.96 -29.27 -4.29
C TYR A 17 -36.56 -28.07 -5.14
N ILE A 18 -37.53 -27.22 -5.50
CA ILE A 18 -37.25 -25.97 -6.19
C ILE A 18 -36.83 -24.94 -5.13
N ILE A 19 -35.57 -24.52 -5.16
CA ILE A 19 -35.02 -23.56 -4.19
C ILE A 19 -35.28 -22.14 -4.70
N PHE A 20 -35.01 -21.89 -5.98
CA PHE A 20 -35.22 -20.59 -6.60
C PHE A 20 -36.02 -20.76 -7.89
N PRO A 21 -37.30 -20.34 -7.93
CA PRO A 21 -38.15 -20.47 -9.11
C PRO A 21 -37.71 -19.52 -10.23
N GLU A 22 -37.16 -18.36 -9.87
CA GLU A 22 -36.65 -17.34 -10.79
C GLU A 22 -35.35 -16.73 -10.25
N TYR A 23 -34.23 -17.35 -10.61
CA TYR A 23 -32.88 -16.92 -10.25
C TYR A 23 -32.24 -16.14 -11.42
N SER A 24 -31.61 -15.02 -11.12
CA SER A 24 -30.85 -14.25 -12.11
C SER A 24 -29.36 -14.22 -11.72
N PRO A 25 -28.49 -15.02 -12.36
CA PRO A 25 -27.07 -15.07 -12.04
C PRO A 25 -26.38 -13.71 -12.15
N CYS A 26 -26.77 -12.88 -13.12
CA CYS A 26 -26.17 -11.55 -13.31
C CYS A 26 -26.43 -10.60 -12.13
N LYS A 27 -27.40 -10.91 -11.26
CA LYS A 27 -27.73 -10.12 -10.06
C LYS A 27 -27.10 -10.66 -8.77
N HIS A 28 -26.35 -11.75 -8.84
CA HIS A 28 -25.78 -12.44 -7.68
C HIS A 28 -24.30 -12.77 -7.90
N ILE A 29 -23.56 -11.82 -8.47
CA ILE A 29 -22.13 -12.00 -8.79
C ILE A 29 -21.29 -11.77 -7.53
N LYS A 30 -20.28 -12.62 -7.30
CA LYS A 30 -19.19 -12.35 -6.36
C LYS A 30 -17.87 -12.49 -7.13
N PRO A 31 -17.18 -11.38 -7.43
CA PRO A 31 -15.94 -11.44 -8.20
C PRO A 31 -14.82 -12.11 -7.42
N ASP A 32 -13.80 -12.58 -8.14
CA ASP A 32 -12.53 -12.97 -7.53
C ASP A 32 -11.79 -11.73 -6.99
N PRO A 33 -11.03 -11.88 -5.88
CA PRO A 33 -10.25 -10.78 -5.35
C PRO A 33 -9.14 -10.35 -6.34
N PRO A 34 -8.76 -9.05 -6.36
CA PRO A 34 -7.61 -8.59 -7.13
C PRO A 34 -6.32 -9.36 -6.79
N SER A 35 -5.48 -9.59 -7.80
CA SER A 35 -4.23 -10.36 -7.67
C SER A 35 -3.00 -9.50 -7.93
N ASN A 36 -1.81 -9.98 -7.54
CA ASN A 36 -0.52 -9.30 -7.76
C ASN A 36 -0.52 -7.83 -7.28
N ILE A 37 -1.08 -7.58 -6.09
CA ILE A 37 -1.04 -6.26 -5.49
C ILE A 37 0.41 -5.85 -5.19
N GLN A 38 0.77 -4.64 -5.58
CA GLN A 38 2.10 -4.05 -5.41
C GLN A 38 1.96 -2.61 -4.98
N SER A 39 3.01 -2.09 -4.33
CA SER A 39 3.08 -0.70 -3.87
C SER A 39 4.44 -0.09 -4.16
N ASN A 40 4.47 1.16 -4.56
CA ASN A 40 5.68 1.94 -4.76
C ASN A 40 5.49 3.37 -4.25
N ILE A 41 6.55 3.93 -3.68
CA ILE A 41 6.56 5.27 -3.14
C ILE A 41 7.39 6.16 -4.05
N THR A 42 6.74 7.13 -4.68
CA THR A 42 7.37 8.06 -5.61
C THR A 42 6.92 9.47 -5.26
N GLY A 43 7.87 10.42 -5.13
CA GLY A 43 7.55 11.83 -4.90
C GLY A 43 6.77 12.12 -3.61
N GLY A 44 6.91 11.28 -2.58
CA GLY A 44 6.19 11.43 -1.32
C GLY A 44 4.76 10.87 -1.34
N LYS A 45 4.34 10.24 -2.44
CA LYS A 45 3.05 9.55 -2.56
C LYS A 45 3.25 8.04 -2.62
N CYS A 46 2.23 7.28 -2.22
CA CYS A 46 2.23 5.82 -2.35
C CYS A 46 1.26 5.41 -3.45
N GLN A 47 1.78 4.81 -4.52
CA GLN A 47 0.99 4.25 -5.60
C GLN A 47 0.82 2.75 -5.36
N ILE A 48 -0.41 2.26 -5.40
CA ILE A 48 -0.76 0.86 -5.26
C ILE A 48 -1.46 0.41 -6.54
N TRP A 49 -1.06 -0.73 -7.09
CA TRP A 49 -1.67 -1.31 -8.29
C TRP A 49 -1.80 -2.83 -8.17
N TRP A 50 -2.64 -3.41 -9.01
CA TRP A 50 -2.93 -4.84 -9.04
C TRP A 50 -3.23 -5.32 -10.46
N SER A 51 -3.27 -6.63 -10.64
CA SER A 51 -3.66 -7.27 -11.89
C SER A 51 -5.17 -7.54 -11.92
N VAL A 52 -5.79 -7.27 -13.07
CA VAL A 52 -7.18 -7.63 -13.36
C VAL A 52 -7.30 -8.21 -14.76
N PRO A 53 -8.16 -9.21 -14.98
CA PRO A 53 -8.43 -9.72 -16.32
C PRO A 53 -9.00 -8.62 -17.22
N TRP A 54 -8.49 -8.53 -18.45
CA TRP A 54 -8.84 -7.46 -19.41
C TRP A 54 -10.33 -7.36 -19.70
N TYR A 55 -11.09 -8.45 -19.64
CA TYR A 55 -12.53 -8.45 -19.89
C TYR A 55 -13.36 -7.90 -18.71
N LEU A 56 -12.74 -7.67 -17.54
CA LEU A 56 -13.36 -7.07 -16.36
C LEU A 56 -12.87 -5.65 -16.07
N SER A 57 -11.83 -5.19 -16.78
CA SER A 57 -11.17 -3.93 -16.44
C SER A 57 -12.08 -2.73 -16.57
N GLU A 58 -13.16 -2.78 -17.34
CA GLU A 58 -14.03 -1.61 -17.58
C GLU A 58 -15.27 -1.56 -16.67
N ILE A 59 -15.60 -2.67 -16.01
CA ILE A 59 -16.85 -2.81 -15.25
C ILE A 59 -16.63 -2.84 -13.73
N LEU A 60 -15.38 -2.99 -13.28
CA LEU A 60 -15.07 -3.11 -11.86
C LEU A 60 -14.74 -1.76 -11.23
N GLN A 61 -15.25 -1.59 -10.02
CA GLN A 61 -14.83 -0.57 -9.07
C GLN A 61 -14.08 -1.23 -7.91
N TYR A 62 -13.20 -0.46 -7.28
CA TYR A 62 -12.26 -0.97 -6.28
C TYR A 62 -12.32 -0.18 -4.99
N GLU A 63 -12.06 -0.89 -3.90
CA GLU A 63 -11.84 -0.29 -2.59
C GLU A 63 -10.50 -0.77 -2.06
N LEU A 64 -9.65 0.21 -1.75
CA LEU A 64 -8.41 0.05 -1.04
C LEU A 64 -8.66 0.28 0.44
N GLN A 65 -8.11 -0.61 1.26
CA GLN A 65 -8.05 -0.43 2.69
C GLN A 65 -6.62 -0.54 3.17
N TYR A 66 -6.16 0.42 3.97
CA TYR A 66 -4.81 0.44 4.51
C TYR A 66 -4.78 0.88 5.97
N LYS A 67 -3.79 0.40 6.71
CA LYS A 67 -3.59 0.69 8.13
C LYS A 67 -2.12 0.63 8.49
N GLU A 68 -1.77 1.15 9.65
CA GLU A 68 -0.45 0.89 10.23
C GLU A 68 -0.29 -0.62 10.51
N TYR A 69 0.93 -1.13 10.36
CA TYR A 69 1.20 -2.56 10.44
C TYR A 69 0.73 -3.19 11.76
N SER A 70 0.96 -2.49 12.88
CA SER A 70 0.62 -2.92 14.25
C SER A 70 -0.86 -2.71 14.64
N MET A 71 -1.61 -1.93 13.87
CA MET A 71 -3.00 -1.60 14.20
C MET A 71 -3.98 -2.69 13.75
N PRO A 72 -5.17 -2.78 14.34
CA PRO A 72 -6.21 -3.69 13.89
C PRO A 72 -6.92 -3.18 12.61
N TRP A 73 -7.65 -4.04 11.89
CA TRP A 73 -8.31 -3.66 10.61
C TRP A 73 -9.54 -2.76 10.81
N GLU A 74 -10.10 -2.74 12.01
CA GLU A 74 -11.22 -1.91 12.43
C GLU A 74 -10.88 -0.41 12.41
N THR A 75 -9.58 -0.06 12.50
CA THR A 75 -9.09 1.32 12.44
C THR A 75 -8.50 1.67 11.07
N ALA A 76 -8.70 0.83 10.06
CA ALA A 76 -8.13 1.04 8.74
C ALA A 76 -8.82 2.20 8.00
N LEU A 77 -8.04 2.86 7.15
CA LEU A 77 -8.50 3.91 6.26
C LEU A 77 -8.93 3.28 4.94
N ASN A 78 -10.05 3.75 4.39
CA ASN A 78 -10.62 3.26 3.14
C ASN A 78 -10.49 4.33 2.05
N LYS A 79 -10.19 3.92 0.83
CA LYS A 79 -10.13 4.77 -0.35
C LYS A 79 -10.76 4.04 -1.53
N THR A 80 -11.60 4.74 -2.27
CA THR A 80 -12.24 4.18 -3.47
C THR A 80 -11.47 4.60 -4.72
N SER A 81 -11.43 3.71 -5.71
CA SER A 81 -10.91 4.03 -7.05
C SER A 81 -12.03 4.53 -7.95
N SER A 82 -11.67 5.29 -8.98
CA SER A 82 -12.50 5.45 -10.17
C SER A 82 -12.74 4.09 -10.83
N VAL A 83 -13.89 3.97 -11.49
CA VAL A 83 -14.20 2.80 -12.31
C VAL A 83 -13.11 2.65 -13.37
N SER A 84 -12.75 1.40 -13.64
CA SER A 84 -11.77 1.03 -14.66
C SER A 84 -10.30 1.33 -14.38
N GLN A 85 -9.96 1.75 -13.17
CA GLN A 85 -8.59 2.08 -12.81
C GLN A 85 -8.03 1.07 -11.79
N PRO A 86 -7.17 0.12 -12.20
CA PRO A 86 -6.58 -0.91 -11.33
C PRO A 86 -5.39 -0.37 -10.51
N GLN A 87 -5.48 0.89 -10.10
CA GLN A 87 -4.47 1.57 -9.30
C GLN A 87 -5.11 2.66 -8.44
N ILE A 88 -4.59 2.87 -7.24
CA ILE A 88 -4.97 3.96 -6.34
C ILE A 88 -3.70 4.63 -5.82
N GLU A 89 -3.74 5.95 -5.75
CA GLU A 89 -2.70 6.76 -5.12
C GLU A 89 -3.14 7.18 -3.71
N ILE A 90 -2.27 7.00 -2.73
CA ILE A 90 -2.40 7.52 -1.38
C ILE A 90 -1.49 8.76 -1.29
N GLU A 91 -2.06 9.90 -0.91
CA GLU A 91 -1.31 11.15 -0.80
C GLU A 91 -0.38 11.11 0.42
N GLY A 92 0.76 11.80 0.31
CA GLY A 92 1.76 11.86 1.39
C GLY A 92 1.28 12.46 2.71
N ILE A 93 0.14 13.18 2.68
CA ILE A 93 -0.52 13.72 3.88
C ILE A 93 -1.40 12.69 4.59
N GLU A 94 -1.75 11.59 3.92
CA GLU A 94 -2.65 10.55 4.45
C GLU A 94 -1.88 9.49 5.26
N PHE A 95 -0.56 9.43 5.14
CA PHE A 95 0.29 8.49 5.87
C PHE A 95 1.52 9.19 6.47
N ARG A 96 2.05 8.62 7.54
CA ARG A 96 3.17 9.20 8.29
C ARG A 96 4.52 8.73 7.74
N SER A 97 5.49 9.64 7.70
CA SER A 97 6.89 9.31 7.41
C SER A 97 7.45 8.35 8.45
N GLY A 98 8.23 7.36 8.00
CA GLY A 98 8.86 6.36 8.88
C GLY A 98 7.92 5.29 9.43
N VAL A 99 6.61 5.39 9.20
CA VAL A 99 5.62 4.39 9.63
C VAL A 99 5.38 3.37 8.53
N THR A 100 5.33 2.09 8.92
CA THR A 100 5.03 0.97 8.02
C THR A 100 3.53 0.73 7.99
N TYR A 101 2.99 0.66 6.78
CA TYR A 101 1.59 0.41 6.50
C TYR A 101 1.41 -0.90 5.75
N ILE A 102 0.23 -1.49 5.92
CA ILE A 102 -0.23 -2.66 5.19
C ILE A 102 -1.54 -2.32 4.47
N ALA A 103 -1.65 -2.75 3.22
CA ALA A 103 -2.77 -2.44 2.34
C ALA A 103 -3.35 -3.70 1.71
N ARG A 104 -4.66 -3.69 1.46
CA ARG A 104 -5.40 -4.73 0.75
C ARG A 104 -6.50 -4.09 -0.11
N VAL A 105 -6.88 -4.76 -1.19
CA VAL A 105 -7.86 -4.24 -2.15
C VAL A 105 -8.95 -5.29 -2.36
N ARG A 106 -10.18 -4.84 -2.58
CA ARG A 106 -11.29 -5.67 -3.07
C ARG A 106 -12.00 -4.97 -4.22
N CYS A 107 -12.81 -5.72 -4.95
CA CYS A 107 -13.54 -5.21 -6.11
C CYS A 107 -15.01 -5.60 -6.07
N LYS A 108 -15.82 -4.82 -6.77
CA LYS A 108 -17.21 -5.17 -7.12
C LYS A 108 -17.50 -4.61 -8.51
N VAL A 109 -18.58 -5.08 -9.13
CA VAL A 109 -19.13 -4.43 -10.33
C VAL A 109 -19.52 -3.00 -9.98
N SER A 110 -19.23 -2.07 -10.89
CA SER A 110 -19.57 -0.66 -10.78
C SER A 110 -21.08 -0.47 -10.59
N GLU A 111 -21.46 0.46 -9.70
CA GLU A 111 -22.88 0.83 -9.54
C GLU A 111 -23.44 1.54 -10.78
N ALA A 112 -22.58 1.98 -11.70
CA ALA A 112 -23.01 2.56 -12.97
C ALA A 112 -23.51 1.50 -13.97
N GLU A 113 -23.24 0.21 -13.72
CA GLU A 113 -23.64 -0.89 -14.59
C GLU A 113 -24.96 -1.50 -14.10
N ASP A 114 -26.08 -1.08 -14.68
CA ASP A 114 -27.42 -1.52 -14.26
C ASP A 114 -27.72 -2.97 -14.62
N SER A 115 -27.00 -3.56 -15.59
CA SER A 115 -27.26 -4.92 -16.06
C SER A 115 -26.85 -5.97 -15.03
N TYR A 116 -25.85 -5.66 -14.21
CA TYR A 116 -25.22 -6.58 -13.27
C TYR A 116 -25.38 -6.09 -11.84
N SER A 117 -25.41 -7.01 -10.89
CA SER A 117 -25.32 -6.68 -9.47
C SER A 117 -24.39 -7.68 -8.81
N SER A 118 -23.52 -7.16 -7.96
CA SER A 118 -22.49 -7.94 -7.32
C SER A 118 -22.28 -7.56 -5.86
N GLN A 119 -21.92 -8.54 -5.06
CA GLN A 119 -21.32 -8.32 -3.76
C GLN A 119 -19.85 -7.94 -3.93
N TRP A 120 -19.28 -7.35 -2.87
CA TRP A 120 -17.83 -7.20 -2.79
C TRP A 120 -17.14 -8.57 -2.82
N SER A 121 -16.02 -8.64 -3.53
CA SER A 121 -15.11 -9.78 -3.44
C SER A 121 -14.50 -9.86 -2.04
N GLU A 122 -13.84 -11.00 -1.77
CA GLU A 122 -12.94 -11.09 -0.64
C GLU A 122 -11.81 -10.06 -0.76
N TRP A 123 -11.14 -9.79 0.35
CA TRP A 123 -9.93 -8.97 0.29
C TRP A 123 -8.80 -9.72 -0.42
N SER A 124 -8.01 -8.99 -1.21
CA SER A 124 -6.76 -9.49 -1.78
C SER A 124 -5.75 -9.88 -0.70
N HIS A 125 -4.66 -10.50 -1.15
CA HIS A 125 -3.41 -10.51 -0.37
C HIS A 125 -2.98 -9.08 -0.03
N THR A 126 -2.11 -8.95 0.96
CA THR A 126 -1.66 -7.65 1.45
C THR A 126 -0.34 -7.23 0.80
N THR A 127 -0.19 -5.94 0.53
CA THR A 127 1.10 -5.31 0.24
C THR A 127 1.55 -4.43 1.39
N VAL A 128 2.85 -4.22 1.53
CA VAL A 128 3.46 -3.38 2.58
C VAL A 128 4.15 -2.19 1.93
N PHE A 129 3.96 -1.01 2.51
CA PHE A 129 4.66 0.20 2.11
C PHE A 129 5.05 1.00 3.35
N GLN A 130 6.14 1.77 3.26
CA GLN A 130 6.62 2.59 4.37
C GLN A 130 6.85 4.00 3.87
N GLY A 131 6.17 4.99 4.46
CA GLY A 131 6.33 6.38 4.05
C GLY A 131 7.81 6.78 4.00
N PRO A 132 8.21 7.68 3.09
CA PRO A 132 9.62 8.00 2.89
C PRO A 132 10.20 8.33 4.25
N GLY A 133 11.20 7.56 4.69
CA GLY A 133 11.89 7.89 5.92
C GLY A 133 12.37 9.33 5.79
N VAL A 134 12.32 10.10 6.88
CA VAL A 134 13.31 11.17 7.02
C VAL A 134 14.63 10.49 6.65
N PRO A 135 15.37 10.94 5.61
CA PRO A 135 16.73 10.47 5.49
C PRO A 135 17.31 10.77 6.85
N GLU A 136 17.61 9.73 7.65
CA GLU A 136 18.54 9.89 8.75
C GLU A 136 19.65 10.64 8.07
N LEU A 137 19.76 11.94 8.39
CA LEU A 137 20.82 12.78 7.89
C LEU A 137 22.00 11.99 8.35
N SER A 138 22.60 11.27 7.41
CA SER A 138 23.55 10.23 7.71
C SER A 138 24.59 10.96 8.51
N GLU A 139 24.58 10.80 9.84
CA GLU A 139 25.54 11.46 10.72
C GLU A 139 26.96 10.99 10.33
N LYS A 140 27.03 9.91 9.54
CA LYS A 140 28.20 9.44 8.78
C LYS A 140 28.71 10.37 7.67
N ILE A 141 27.98 11.42 7.24
CA ILE A 141 28.46 12.43 6.28
C ILE A 141 29.04 13.67 6.97
N LEU A 142 28.97 13.80 8.30
CA LEU A 142 30.01 14.58 9.00
C LEU A 142 31.22 13.67 9.22
N ASN A 143 31.80 13.26 8.10
CA ASN A 143 32.98 12.41 8.02
C ASN A 143 34.04 12.90 9.02
N THR A 144 34.34 12.09 10.04
CA THR A 144 35.37 12.32 11.05
C THR A 144 36.71 12.74 10.42
N ARG A 145 36.98 12.32 9.17
CA ARG A 145 38.12 12.78 8.36
C ARG A 145 38.07 14.27 8.04
N THR A 146 36.91 14.83 7.64
CA THR A 146 36.77 16.25 7.29
C THR A 146 37.01 17.14 8.51
N VAL A 147 36.56 16.71 9.69
CA VAL A 147 36.81 17.43 10.95
C VAL A 147 38.30 17.31 11.35
N GLN A 148 38.94 16.15 11.15
CA GLN A 148 40.39 15.99 11.37
C GLN A 148 41.24 16.88 10.43
N PHE A 149 40.87 17.02 9.15
CA PHE A 149 41.62 17.85 8.20
C PHE A 149 41.55 19.35 8.51
N LEU A 150 40.52 19.81 9.23
CA LEU A 150 40.42 21.22 9.64
C LEU A 150 41.17 21.50 10.95
N ILE A 151 41.23 20.55 11.88
CA ILE A 151 41.84 20.76 13.21
C ILE A 151 43.39 20.68 13.20
N ILE A 152 43.97 19.82 12.35
CA ILE A 152 45.43 19.60 12.30
C ILE A 152 46.22 20.85 11.82
N PRO A 153 45.85 21.55 10.73
CA PRO A 153 46.61 22.73 10.30
C PRO A 153 46.44 23.93 11.25
N LEU A 154 45.27 24.07 11.89
CA LEU A 154 45.02 25.14 12.86
C LEU A 154 45.86 24.97 14.14
N SER A 155 45.97 23.74 14.64
CA SER A 155 46.81 23.44 15.82
C SER A 155 48.30 23.54 15.53
N PHE A 156 48.76 23.15 14.35
CA PHE A 156 50.18 23.30 13.97
C PHE A 156 50.58 24.78 13.81
N GLY A 157 49.70 25.60 13.22
CA GLY A 157 49.92 27.04 13.09
C GLY A 157 50.04 27.76 14.43
N THR A 158 49.20 27.42 15.41
CA THR A 158 49.26 28.01 16.75
C THR A 158 50.50 27.58 17.52
N PHE A 159 50.92 26.32 17.40
CA PHE A 159 52.18 25.84 17.99
C PHE A 159 53.41 26.55 17.42
N LEU A 160 53.49 26.73 16.09
CA LEU A 160 54.58 27.48 15.46
C LEU A 160 54.59 28.94 15.90
N TYR A 161 53.41 29.58 15.98
CA TYR A 161 53.28 30.95 16.44
C TYR A 161 53.76 31.13 17.89
N LEU A 162 53.36 30.23 18.80
CA LEU A 162 53.83 30.25 20.19
C LEU A 162 55.34 29.98 20.28
N PHE A 163 55.87 29.01 19.54
CA PHE A 163 57.30 28.72 19.54
C PHE A 163 58.13 29.92 19.04
N TRP A 164 57.66 30.62 18.00
CA TRP A 164 58.33 31.80 17.47
C TRP A 164 58.29 32.98 18.45
N ASN A 165 57.15 33.20 19.13
CA ASN A 165 57.02 34.24 20.16
C ASN A 165 57.83 33.92 21.43
N CYS A 166 57.85 32.67 21.89
CA CYS A 166 58.68 32.25 23.02
C CYS A 166 60.18 32.39 22.73
N LYS A 167 60.61 32.16 21.48
CA LYS A 167 62.01 32.32 21.08
C LYS A 167 62.45 33.79 21.00
N LEU A 168 61.53 34.71 20.71
CA LEU A 168 61.79 36.16 20.71
C LEU A 168 61.81 36.77 22.11
N SER A 169 61.12 36.18 23.08
CA SER A 169 61.09 36.65 24.48
C SER A 169 62.34 36.27 25.29
N SER A 170 63.26 35.47 24.74
CA SER A 170 64.46 34.95 25.44
C SER A 170 65.77 35.63 25.02
N LYS A 171 65.72 36.89 24.58
CA LYS A 171 66.91 37.73 24.35
C LYS A 171 66.81 39.05 25.07
#